data_AF-A0A7C1F1X7-F1
#
_entry.id   AF-A0A7C1F1X7-F1
#
_cell.length_a   1.000
_cell.length_b   1.000
_cell.length_c   1.000
_cell.angle_alpha   90.00
_cell.angle_beta   90.00
_cell.angle_gamma   90.00
#
_symmetry.space_group_name_H-M   'P 1'
#
loop_
_entity.id
_entity.type
_entity.pdbx_description
1 polymer ?
#
loop_
_entity_poly.entity_id
_entity_poly.type
_entity_poly.pdbx_seq_one_letter_code
_entity_poly.pdbx_strand_id
1 'polypeptide(L)'
;MAFPFRDAVLNVSPQAFREKSKNKKVILLYPWNNYKNLFITYFLEDAKEGLLYYRINSEEANLTAWLTGLIREFEEVLGKFGSRLRDAVAGGDPTAMGKALAAELALLKLDPITLFIDELDRIPMDDDFNKFIVSLVKSLPEKAQIAFSSRLLMYHPWIDMVKRGDAVVLGTEYRRNDVIFTVEENPRPQLEVYSLGRGHVLVNGQQISNWDGALPRNLFFFFMDHPLVTRDEIFKAFWPELNTKEATNVFHVTKRKITERISMKVEEKGNYELTQYNAGFYLPSDKIVRHYDVADFQDAVERSISADGQKETEHYLIRAIDLYKAPFLQSIDMGWVVRRRDELRGMYAQALIGMGRVWLARSDAHRALGFFLRALKEVPEREDVHRSVMAIYIQLEMYDDARKQYHRLEQMLKEKLHIPPSRESRELFEEIEQKQNP
;
A
#
# COMPACT_ATOMS: atom_id res chain seq x y z
N MET A 1 -18.13 16.81 23.60
CA MET A 1 -19.35 16.78 22.77
C MET A 1 -19.00 15.89 21.58
N ALA A 2 -19.39 14.62 21.63
CA ALA A 2 -18.91 13.59 20.70
C ALA A 2 -19.57 13.75 19.33
N PHE A 3 -18.78 13.76 18.26
CA PHE A 3 -19.26 13.84 16.87
C PHE A 3 -19.82 12.47 16.44
N PRO A 4 -21.14 12.30 16.25
CA PRO A 4 -21.77 11.01 15.93
C PRO A 4 -21.47 10.50 14.51
N PHE A 5 -20.75 11.28 13.70
CA PHE A 5 -20.46 11.00 12.30
C PHE A 5 -19.25 10.05 12.10
N ARG A 6 -18.40 9.87 13.12
CA ARG A 6 -17.18 9.03 13.04
C ARG A 6 -17.50 7.52 13.02
N ASP A 7 -18.59 7.08 13.66
CA ASP A 7 -18.93 5.65 13.74
C ASP A 7 -19.65 5.12 12.49
N ALA A 8 -20.30 6.00 11.72
CA ALA A 8 -21.16 5.60 10.60
C ALA A 8 -20.42 5.27 9.30
N VAL A 9 -19.15 5.68 9.14
CA VAL A 9 -18.45 5.61 7.85
C VAL A 9 -17.38 4.51 7.79
N LEU A 10 -16.84 4.03 8.93
CA LEU A 10 -15.62 3.21 8.90
C LEU A 10 -15.63 1.91 9.74
N ASN A 11 -16.65 1.66 10.59
CA ASN A 11 -16.82 0.42 11.36
C ASN A 11 -15.56 -0.09 12.12
N VAL A 12 -14.64 0.78 12.53
CA VAL A 12 -13.53 0.45 13.45
C VAL A 12 -13.43 1.54 14.52
N SER A 13 -14.10 1.33 15.65
CA SER A 13 -14.03 2.21 16.82
C SER A 13 -12.86 1.81 17.75
N PRO A 14 -12.41 2.69 18.67
CA PRO A 14 -11.48 2.34 19.74
C PRO A 14 -11.96 1.14 20.58
N GLN A 15 -13.28 0.97 20.71
CA GLN A 15 -13.89 -0.18 21.37
C GLN A 15 -13.67 -1.47 20.57
N ALA A 16 -13.84 -1.44 19.24
CA ALA A 16 -13.55 -2.58 18.37
C ALA A 16 -12.06 -2.97 18.41
N PHE A 17 -11.15 -2.00 18.53
CA PHE A 17 -9.73 -2.27 18.76
C PHE A 17 -9.50 -2.99 20.09
N ARG A 18 -10.03 -2.45 21.20
CA ARG A 18 -9.90 -3.05 22.54
C ARG A 18 -10.54 -4.44 22.62
N GLU A 19 -11.63 -4.68 21.91
CA GLU A 19 -12.26 -6.00 21.82
C GLU A 19 -11.40 -7.00 21.03
N LYS A 20 -10.90 -6.59 19.86
CA LYS A 20 -10.06 -7.46 19.00
C LYS A 20 -8.69 -7.75 19.60
N SER A 21 -8.12 -6.82 20.37
CA SER A 21 -6.87 -7.01 21.08
C SER A 21 -7.05 -7.65 22.46
N LYS A 22 -8.28 -7.91 22.92
CA LYS A 22 -8.54 -8.36 24.28
C LYS A 22 -7.74 -9.62 24.63
N ASN A 23 -7.11 -9.61 25.81
CA ASN A 23 -6.26 -10.68 26.34
C ASN A 23 -4.97 -10.96 25.53
N LYS A 24 -4.60 -10.07 24.59
CA LYS A 24 -3.32 -10.17 23.86
C LYS A 24 -2.28 -9.27 24.51
N LYS A 25 -1.03 -9.72 24.56
CA LYS A 25 0.09 -8.91 25.03
C LYS A 25 0.71 -8.08 23.91
N VAL A 26 0.67 -8.62 22.70
CA VAL A 26 1.25 -7.99 21.50
C VAL A 26 0.19 -7.81 20.43
N ILE A 27 0.18 -6.64 19.80
CA ILE A 27 -0.68 -6.29 18.69
C ILE A 27 0.23 -5.90 17.54
N LEU A 28 0.09 -6.55 16.39
CA LEU A 28 0.89 -6.27 15.21
C LEU A 28 -0.04 -5.67 14.17
N LEU A 29 0.19 -4.42 13.78
CA LEU A 29 -0.57 -3.80 12.71
C LEU A 29 0.02 -4.21 11.37
N TYR A 30 -0.85 -4.69 10.49
CA TYR A 30 -0.49 -5.02 9.13
C TYR A 30 -0.02 -3.75 8.39
N PRO A 31 1.09 -3.80 7.62
CA PRO A 31 1.74 -2.63 7.04
C PRO A 31 0.88 -1.77 6.10
N TRP A 32 -0.18 -2.34 5.53
CA TRP A 32 -0.98 -1.73 4.47
C TRP A 32 -2.45 -1.58 4.87
N ASN A 33 -2.69 -1.01 6.05
CA ASN A 33 -4.02 -0.65 6.48
C ASN A 33 -4.31 0.83 6.16
N ASN A 34 -5.36 1.10 5.38
CA ASN A 34 -5.90 2.46 5.16
C ASN A 34 -6.28 3.18 6.46
N TYR A 35 -6.38 2.44 7.57
CA TYR A 35 -6.69 2.96 8.89
C TYR A 35 -5.45 3.25 9.76
N LYS A 36 -4.19 3.08 9.29
CA LYS A 36 -3.00 3.36 10.13
C LYS A 36 -3.03 4.76 10.74
N ASN A 37 -3.32 5.78 9.93
CA ASN A 37 -3.41 7.17 10.40
C ASN A 37 -4.62 7.38 11.32
N LEU A 38 -5.73 6.69 11.07
CA LEU A 38 -6.94 6.74 11.93
C LEU A 38 -6.66 6.10 13.30
N PHE A 39 -6.00 4.94 13.33
CA PHE A 39 -5.51 4.30 14.55
C PHE A 39 -4.60 5.25 15.32
N ILE A 40 -3.56 5.79 14.69
CA ILE A 40 -2.63 6.75 15.31
C ILE A 40 -3.38 7.97 15.87
N THR A 41 -4.40 8.47 15.18
CA THR A 41 -5.22 9.60 15.66
C THR A 41 -5.94 9.25 16.97
N TYR A 42 -6.45 8.03 17.13
CA TYR A 42 -7.02 7.57 18.40
C TYR A 42 -5.99 7.47 19.54
N PHE A 43 -4.76 7.06 19.24
CA PHE A 43 -3.67 7.03 20.24
C PHE A 43 -3.18 8.43 20.65
N LEU A 44 -3.24 9.41 19.73
CA LEU A 44 -2.81 10.78 19.97
C LEU A 44 -3.88 11.65 20.68
N GLU A 45 -5.17 11.36 20.48
CA GLU A 45 -6.28 12.11 21.13
C GLU A 45 -6.50 11.68 22.60
N ASP A 46 -6.13 10.45 23.00
CA ASP A 46 -6.46 9.82 24.31
C ASP A 46 -5.25 9.45 25.20
N ALA A 47 -4.14 10.21 25.12
CA ALA A 47 -2.94 9.95 25.93
C ALA A 47 -3.19 9.92 27.47
N LYS A 48 -4.30 10.51 27.94
CA LYS A 48 -4.71 10.51 29.35
C LYS A 48 -5.48 9.23 29.78
N GLU A 49 -5.80 8.33 28.86
CA GLU A 49 -6.59 7.11 29.09
C GLU A 49 -5.79 5.80 28.92
N GLY A 50 -4.46 5.84 28.99
CA GLY A 50 -3.61 4.65 28.93
C GLY A 50 -3.08 4.28 27.54
N LEU A 51 -3.28 5.14 26.53
CA LEU A 51 -2.72 4.95 25.19
C LEU A 51 -1.41 5.75 25.05
N LEU A 52 -0.27 5.06 25.18
CA LEU A 52 1.04 5.67 24.96
C LEU A 52 1.43 5.52 23.50
N TYR A 53 2.04 6.54 22.91
CA TYR A 53 2.51 6.53 21.53
C TYR A 53 3.98 6.93 21.48
N TYR A 54 4.77 6.19 20.70
CA TYR A 54 6.15 6.51 20.41
C TYR A 54 6.48 6.17 18.97
N ARG A 55 7.18 7.07 18.28
CA ARG A 55 7.66 6.86 16.90
C ARG A 55 9.17 6.73 16.90
N ILE A 56 9.68 5.66 16.31
CA ILE A 56 11.13 5.46 16.16
C ILE A 56 11.68 6.49 15.16
N ASN A 57 12.66 7.28 15.58
CA ASN A 57 13.26 8.34 14.77
C ASN A 57 14.26 7.79 13.75
N SER A 58 14.59 8.59 12.73
CA SER A 58 15.57 8.19 11.70
C SER A 58 17.00 8.01 12.20
N GLU A 59 17.33 8.61 13.33
CA GLU A 59 18.66 8.52 13.95
C GLU A 59 18.79 7.28 14.86
N GLU A 60 17.67 6.62 15.19
CA GLU A 60 17.61 5.47 16.09
C GLU A 60 17.75 4.16 15.30
N ALA A 61 18.99 3.83 14.91
CA ALA A 61 19.26 2.71 14.01
C ALA A 61 19.40 1.33 14.70
N ASN A 62 19.25 1.25 16.03
CA ASN A 62 19.37 0.02 16.80
C ASN A 62 18.54 0.05 18.09
N LEU A 63 18.40 -1.11 18.74
CA LEU A 63 17.59 -1.29 19.96
C LEU A 63 17.96 -0.31 21.07
N THR A 64 19.24 -0.12 21.36
CA THR A 64 19.73 0.79 22.40
C THR A 64 19.35 2.24 22.10
N ALA A 65 19.51 2.68 20.86
CA ALA A 65 19.17 4.04 20.44
C ALA A 65 17.65 4.28 20.55
N TRP A 66 16.84 3.32 20.09
CA TRP A 66 15.39 3.36 20.23
C TRP A 66 14.95 3.49 21.70
N LEU A 67 15.42 2.59 22.57
CA LEU A 67 15.03 2.63 23.98
C LEU A 67 15.47 3.92 24.69
N THR A 68 16.63 4.47 24.29
CA THR A 68 17.11 5.76 24.80
C THR A 68 16.19 6.91 24.38
N GLY A 69 15.75 6.93 23.11
CA GLY A 69 14.80 7.92 22.61
C GLY A 69 13.45 7.84 23.32
N LEU A 70 12.95 6.61 23.52
CA LEU A 70 11.70 6.34 24.25
C LEU A 70 11.76 6.83 25.69
N ILE A 71 12.86 6.55 26.41
CA ILE A 71 13.05 7.07 27.78
C ILE A 71 12.94 8.59 27.79
N ARG A 72 13.64 9.28 26.89
CA ARG A 72 13.65 10.75 26.85
C ARG A 72 12.25 11.32 26.63
N GLU A 73 11.54 10.83 25.62
CA GLU A 73 10.20 11.33 25.29
C GLU A 73 9.20 11.06 26.42
N PHE A 74 9.25 9.87 27.03
CA PHE A 74 8.31 9.55 28.10
C PHE A 74 8.69 10.18 29.44
N GLU A 75 9.96 10.48 29.70
CA GLU A 75 10.38 11.28 30.86
C GLU A 75 9.83 12.71 30.75
N GLU A 76 9.87 13.32 29.55
CA GLU A 76 9.29 14.64 29.31
C GLU A 76 7.77 14.67 29.52
N VAL A 77 7.07 13.61 29.08
CA VAL A 77 5.60 13.55 29.12
C VAL A 77 5.05 13.06 30.47
N LEU A 78 5.67 12.03 31.07
CA LEU A 78 5.17 11.33 32.27
C LEU A 78 5.96 11.70 33.54
N GLY A 79 7.06 12.45 33.41
CA GLY A 79 7.94 12.81 34.51
C GLY A 79 8.83 11.64 34.93
N LYS A 80 8.44 10.86 35.95
CA LYS A 80 9.30 9.81 36.52
C LYS A 80 9.18 8.47 35.77
N PHE A 81 9.61 8.45 34.50
CA PHE A 81 9.64 7.24 33.68
C PHE A 81 11.07 6.87 33.27
N GLY A 82 11.39 5.57 33.26
CA GLY A 82 12.57 5.05 32.55
C GLY A 82 13.85 4.94 33.38
N SER A 83 13.83 5.12 34.70
CA SER A 83 15.01 4.96 35.55
C SER A 83 15.60 3.54 35.46
N ARG A 84 14.77 2.50 35.55
CA ARG A 84 15.23 1.10 35.47
C ARG A 84 15.63 0.74 34.05
N LEU A 85 14.91 1.28 33.08
CA LEU A 85 15.21 1.05 31.66
C LEU A 85 16.55 1.67 31.29
N ARG A 86 16.88 2.86 31.83
CA ARG A 86 18.18 3.52 31.61
C ARG A 86 19.34 2.69 32.13
N ASP A 87 19.22 2.12 33.33
CA ASP A 87 20.24 1.25 33.91
C ASP A 87 20.41 -0.03 33.07
N ALA A 88 19.30 -0.63 32.61
CA ALA A 88 19.33 -1.82 31.76
C ALA A 88 19.94 -1.53 30.38
N VAL A 89 19.64 -0.37 29.79
CA VAL A 89 20.22 0.08 28.51
C VAL A 89 21.73 0.30 28.66
N ALA A 90 22.18 0.92 29.75
CA ALA A 90 23.61 1.10 30.04
C ALA A 90 24.35 -0.23 30.26
N GLY A 91 23.67 -1.23 30.83
CA GLY A 91 24.21 -2.58 31.01
C GLY A 91 24.31 -3.41 29.72
N GLY A 92 23.63 -3.02 28.65
CA GLY A 92 23.74 -3.64 27.32
C GLY A 92 23.11 -5.02 27.16
N ASP A 93 22.42 -5.58 28.17
CA ASP A 93 21.72 -6.86 28.07
C ASP A 93 20.28 -6.67 27.54
N PRO A 94 19.94 -7.16 26.33
CA PRO A 94 18.60 -7.02 25.76
C PRO A 94 17.52 -7.71 26.62
N THR A 95 17.87 -8.79 27.33
CA THR A 95 16.92 -9.49 28.21
C THR A 95 16.55 -8.62 29.41
N ALA A 96 17.53 -7.97 30.03
CA ALA A 96 17.32 -7.01 31.09
C ALA A 96 16.53 -5.79 30.62
N MET A 97 16.81 -5.26 29.41
CA MET A 97 16.05 -4.16 28.81
C MET A 97 14.56 -4.50 28.68
N GLY A 98 14.22 -5.71 28.21
CA GLY A 98 12.83 -6.14 28.07
C GLY A 98 12.09 -6.23 29.41
N LYS A 99 12.75 -6.77 30.45
CA LYS A 99 12.20 -6.81 31.82
C LYS A 99 12.01 -5.40 32.39
N ALA A 100 12.98 -4.52 32.17
CA ALA A 100 12.94 -3.16 32.69
C ALA A 100 11.80 -2.35 32.07
N LEU A 101 11.60 -2.42 30.75
CA LEU A 101 10.49 -1.72 30.09
C LEU A 101 9.13 -2.22 30.58
N ALA A 102 8.95 -3.54 30.75
CA ALA A 102 7.73 -4.08 31.35
C ALA A 102 7.50 -3.54 32.77
N ALA A 103 8.56 -3.44 33.57
CA ALA A 103 8.48 -2.93 34.93
C ALA A 103 8.13 -1.43 34.98
N GLU A 104 8.63 -0.63 34.02
CA GLU A 104 8.28 0.80 33.89
C GLU A 104 6.80 0.96 33.51
N LEU A 105 6.30 0.19 32.54
CA LEU A 105 4.88 0.21 32.17
C LEU A 105 3.96 -0.18 33.33
N ALA A 106 4.38 -1.14 34.16
CA ALA A 106 3.62 -1.55 35.35
C ALA A 106 3.49 -0.45 36.42
N LEU A 107 4.40 0.54 36.45
CA LEU A 107 4.37 1.63 37.44
C LEU A 107 3.36 2.73 37.10
N LEU A 108 2.90 2.81 35.85
CA LEU A 108 2.09 3.93 35.37
C LEU A 108 0.66 3.97 35.93
N LYS A 109 0.19 2.94 36.64
CA LYS A 109 -1.16 2.85 37.26
C LYS A 109 -2.32 3.19 36.29
N LEU A 110 -2.12 2.96 34.98
CA LEU A 110 -3.13 3.11 33.93
C LEU A 110 -3.78 1.74 33.66
N ASP A 111 -5.10 1.70 33.46
CA ASP A 111 -5.86 0.45 33.31
C ASP A 111 -6.95 0.56 32.22
N PRO A 112 -6.78 -0.09 31.04
CA PRO A 112 -5.59 -0.80 30.55
C PRO A 112 -4.55 0.16 29.96
N ILE A 113 -3.29 -0.31 29.82
CA ILE A 113 -2.22 0.43 29.17
C ILE A 113 -1.83 -0.20 27.83
N THR A 114 -1.76 0.59 26.77
CA THR A 114 -1.28 0.14 25.46
C THR A 114 -0.18 1.07 24.98
N LEU A 115 1.02 0.53 24.81
CA LEU A 115 2.15 1.23 24.20
C LEU A 115 2.17 0.97 22.69
N PHE A 116 1.97 2.01 21.90
CA PHE A 116 2.07 1.96 20.45
C PHE A 116 3.46 2.39 19.98
N ILE A 117 4.12 1.52 19.25
CA ILE A 117 5.44 1.75 18.64
C ILE A 117 5.25 1.82 17.12
N ASP A 118 5.51 3.00 16.53
CA ASP A 118 5.47 3.19 15.08
C ASP A 118 6.86 3.11 14.43
N GLU A 119 6.88 2.75 13.15
CA GLU A 119 8.07 2.62 12.29
C GLU A 119 9.11 1.61 12.80
N LEU A 120 8.64 0.46 13.31
CA LEU A 120 9.50 -0.60 13.83
C LEU A 120 10.49 -1.15 12.79
N ASP A 121 10.18 -1.04 11.50
CA ASP A 121 11.09 -1.44 10.40
C ASP A 121 12.43 -0.69 10.38
N ARG A 122 12.59 0.39 11.15
CA ARG A 122 13.88 1.07 11.35
C ARG A 122 14.86 0.27 12.21
N ILE A 123 14.36 -0.63 13.05
CA ILE A 123 15.17 -1.43 13.96
C ILE A 123 15.45 -2.80 13.33
N PRO A 124 16.73 -3.20 13.19
CA PRO A 124 17.06 -4.56 12.78
C PRO A 124 16.46 -5.59 13.76
N MET A 125 15.72 -6.57 13.25
CA MET A 125 15.22 -7.69 14.08
C MET A 125 16.31 -8.77 14.21
N ASP A 126 17.45 -8.38 14.76
CA ASP A 126 18.59 -9.24 15.06
C ASP A 126 18.37 -10.07 16.34
N ASP A 127 19.38 -10.85 16.74
CA ASP A 127 19.31 -11.69 17.95
C ASP A 127 19.04 -10.89 19.22
N ASP A 128 19.52 -9.66 19.29
CA ASP A 128 19.35 -8.81 20.47
C ASP A 128 17.93 -8.26 20.54
N PHE A 129 17.36 -7.82 19.42
CA PHE A 129 15.93 -7.52 19.32
C PHE A 129 15.06 -8.72 19.72
N ASN A 130 15.40 -9.91 19.23
CA ASN A 130 14.65 -11.14 19.52
C ASN A 130 14.69 -11.50 21.00
N LYS A 131 15.85 -11.41 21.67
CA LYS A 131 15.97 -11.61 23.12
C LYS A 131 15.15 -10.58 23.90
N PHE A 132 15.24 -9.31 23.49
CA PHE A 132 14.50 -8.22 24.10
C PHE A 132 12.99 -8.43 24.05
N ILE A 133 12.43 -8.67 22.86
CA ILE A 133 10.98 -8.76 22.69
C ILE A 133 10.40 -9.98 23.40
N VAL A 134 11.11 -11.12 23.37
CA VAL A 134 10.68 -12.32 24.10
C VAL A 134 10.68 -12.08 25.61
N SER A 135 11.71 -11.40 26.13
CA SER A 135 11.80 -11.06 27.56
C SER A 135 10.71 -10.06 27.99
N LEU A 136 10.48 -9.04 27.17
CA LEU A 136 9.44 -8.03 27.36
C LEU A 136 8.05 -8.65 27.44
N VAL A 137 7.68 -9.46 26.44
CA VAL A 137 6.33 -10.07 26.36
C VAL A 137 6.07 -11.04 27.52
N LYS A 138 7.09 -11.79 27.95
CA LYS A 138 6.99 -12.66 29.13
C LYS A 138 6.78 -11.85 30.41
N SER A 139 7.38 -10.67 30.51
CA SER A 139 7.38 -9.83 31.73
C SER A 139 6.26 -8.79 31.76
N LEU A 140 5.54 -8.58 30.65
CA LEU A 140 4.42 -7.64 30.57
C LEU A 140 3.33 -7.99 31.60
N PRO A 141 2.84 -7.00 32.38
CA PRO A 141 1.72 -7.21 33.30
C PRO A 141 0.43 -7.52 32.53
N GLU A 142 -0.52 -8.21 33.16
CA GLU A 142 -1.73 -8.74 32.49
C GLU A 142 -2.57 -7.69 31.74
N LYS A 143 -2.51 -6.44 32.19
CA LYS A 143 -3.30 -5.32 31.63
C LYS A 143 -2.48 -4.38 30.73
N ALA A 144 -1.25 -4.76 30.39
CA ALA A 144 -0.42 -4.02 29.45
C ALA A 144 -0.35 -4.72 28.10
N GLN A 145 -0.48 -3.92 27.05
CA GLN A 145 -0.33 -4.34 25.66
C GLN A 145 0.74 -3.51 24.99
N ILE A 146 1.40 -4.09 24.00
CA ILE A 146 2.26 -3.34 23.09
C ILE A 146 1.77 -3.55 21.67
N ALA A 147 1.50 -2.45 20.97
CA ALA A 147 1.15 -2.42 19.57
C ALA A 147 2.38 -2.00 18.75
N PHE A 148 2.65 -2.72 17.66
CA PHE A 148 3.71 -2.39 16.72
C PHE A 148 3.13 -2.11 15.34
N SER A 149 3.65 -1.06 14.71
CA SER A 149 3.43 -0.75 13.29
C SER A 149 4.77 -0.80 12.58
N SER A 150 4.79 -1.43 11.41
CA SER A 150 5.99 -1.62 10.59
C SER A 150 5.60 -1.60 9.12
N ARG A 151 6.47 -1.09 8.24
CA ARG A 151 6.30 -1.23 6.78
C ARG A 151 6.54 -2.67 6.30
N LEU A 152 7.26 -3.46 7.09
CA LEU A 152 7.62 -4.85 6.80
C LEU A 152 7.41 -5.68 8.08
N LEU A 153 6.38 -6.53 8.08
CA LEU A 153 6.16 -7.47 9.16
C LEU A 153 6.87 -8.79 8.83
N MET A 154 8.05 -9.02 9.40
CA MET A 154 8.81 -10.27 9.21
C MET A 154 8.16 -11.44 9.97
N TYR A 155 8.47 -12.68 9.59
CA TYR A 155 7.85 -13.89 10.18
C TYR A 155 8.31 -14.14 11.63
N HIS A 156 9.60 -14.03 11.90
CA HIS A 156 10.17 -14.05 13.25
C HIS A 156 10.38 -12.61 13.74
N PRO A 157 10.24 -12.35 15.06
CA PRO A 157 10.00 -13.30 16.16
C PRO A 157 8.50 -13.59 16.46
N TRP A 158 7.59 -13.03 15.67
CA TRP A 158 6.17 -12.96 16.02
C TRP A 158 5.42 -14.28 15.97
N ILE A 159 5.79 -15.18 15.06
CA ILE A 159 5.06 -16.41 14.80
C ILE A 159 4.77 -17.24 16.07
N ASP A 160 5.77 -17.40 16.94
CA ASP A 160 5.61 -18.23 18.13
C ASP A 160 4.69 -17.56 19.16
N MET A 161 4.68 -16.22 19.19
CA MET A 161 3.78 -15.45 20.03
C MET A 161 2.35 -15.52 19.51
N VAL A 162 2.16 -15.47 18.19
CA VAL A 162 0.84 -15.64 17.56
C VAL A 162 0.32 -17.06 17.81
N LYS A 163 1.14 -18.08 17.61
CA LYS A 163 0.79 -19.50 17.85
C LYS A 163 0.39 -19.78 19.30
N ARG A 164 1.06 -19.17 20.28
CA ARG A 164 0.71 -19.28 21.71
C ARG A 164 -0.49 -18.44 22.11
N GLY A 165 -0.95 -17.54 21.23
CA GLY A 165 -2.05 -16.62 21.51
C GLY A 165 -1.62 -15.36 22.28
N ASP A 166 -0.32 -15.13 22.50
CA ASP A 166 0.24 -13.94 23.13
C ASP A 166 0.14 -12.70 22.22
N ALA A 167 0.16 -12.92 20.90
CA ALA A 167 0.11 -11.87 19.88
C ALA A 167 -1.10 -12.01 18.94
N VAL A 168 -1.54 -10.88 18.36
CA VAL A 168 -2.54 -10.83 17.27
C VAL A 168 -2.06 -9.91 16.17
N VAL A 169 -2.34 -10.25 14.91
CA VAL A 169 -2.12 -9.36 13.76
C VAL A 169 -3.45 -8.73 13.37
N LEU A 170 -3.53 -7.40 13.33
CA LEU A 170 -4.72 -6.63 12.95
C LEU A 170 -4.49 -5.93 11.61
N GLY A 171 -5.54 -5.76 10.80
CA GLY A 171 -5.45 -5.12 9.47
C GLY A 171 -5.29 -6.10 8.30
N THR A 172 -5.47 -7.39 8.54
CA THR A 172 -5.57 -8.45 7.51
C THR A 172 -7.02 -8.70 7.05
N GLU A 173 -7.94 -7.84 7.45
CA GLU A 173 -9.38 -7.97 7.19
C GLU A 173 -9.74 -7.27 5.87
N TYR A 174 -9.87 -8.02 4.77
CA TYR A 174 -10.64 -7.55 3.62
C TYR A 174 -12.01 -8.25 3.57
N ARG A 175 -13.03 -7.38 3.58
CA ARG A 175 -14.46 -7.63 3.56
C ARG A 175 -14.81 -8.54 2.37
N ARG A 176 -15.52 -9.64 2.64
CA ARG A 176 -16.06 -10.50 1.58
C ARG A 176 -17.32 -9.91 0.94
N ASN A 177 -18.00 -8.96 1.58
CA ASN A 177 -19.11 -8.11 1.12
C ASN A 177 -19.50 -7.15 2.27
N ASP A 178 -20.26 -6.08 2.00
CA ASP A 178 -20.78 -5.12 3.00
C ASP A 178 -21.77 -5.71 4.04
N VAL A 179 -21.73 -7.03 4.30
CA VAL A 179 -22.57 -7.68 5.30
C VAL A 179 -21.80 -8.83 5.99
N ILE A 180 -21.48 -8.63 7.27
CA ILE A 180 -21.17 -9.62 8.33
C ILE A 180 -19.77 -10.27 8.35
N PHE A 181 -19.19 -10.21 9.56
CA PHE A 181 -17.94 -10.83 10.01
C PHE A 181 -18.05 -12.36 10.08
N THR A 182 -17.29 -13.06 9.25
CA THR A 182 -16.93 -14.46 9.49
C THR A 182 -15.46 -14.53 9.86
N VAL A 183 -15.18 -14.90 11.13
CA VAL A 183 -13.85 -15.31 11.55
C VAL A 183 -13.55 -16.61 10.81
N GLU A 184 -12.48 -16.62 10.01
CA GLU A 184 -12.02 -17.88 9.43
C GLU A 184 -11.23 -18.65 10.47
N GLU A 185 -11.72 -19.85 10.79
CA GLU A 185 -11.15 -20.73 11.81
C GLU A 185 -9.72 -21.18 11.49
N ASN A 186 -9.29 -21.08 10.24
CA ASN A 186 -7.96 -21.53 9.78
C ASN A 186 -7.22 -20.41 9.01
N PRO A 187 -5.92 -20.17 9.32
CA PRO A 187 -5.11 -19.22 8.57
C PRO A 187 -4.93 -19.71 7.12
N ARG A 188 -5.39 -18.91 6.15
CA ARG A 188 -5.17 -19.17 4.72
C ARG A 188 -3.84 -18.56 4.25
N PRO A 189 -3.20 -19.11 3.21
CA PRO A 189 -2.02 -18.49 2.61
C PRO A 189 -2.30 -17.07 2.13
N GLN A 190 -1.34 -16.18 2.38
CA GLN A 190 -1.33 -14.81 1.91
C GLN A 190 -0.59 -14.74 0.58
N LEU A 191 -1.26 -14.27 -0.46
CA LEU A 191 -0.71 -14.09 -1.80
C LEU A 191 -0.58 -12.59 -2.08
N GLU A 192 0.66 -12.13 -2.21
CA GLU A 192 0.98 -10.74 -2.53
C GLU A 192 1.44 -10.66 -3.99
N VAL A 193 0.73 -9.86 -4.79
CA VAL A 193 0.96 -9.73 -6.23
C VAL A 193 1.32 -8.29 -6.58
N TYR A 194 2.49 -8.12 -7.18
CA TYR A 194 3.03 -6.84 -7.62
C TYR A 194 3.23 -6.83 -9.13
N SER A 195 2.29 -6.22 -9.86
CA SER A 195 2.29 -6.18 -11.32
C SER A 195 2.71 -4.83 -11.91
N LEU A 196 2.80 -3.75 -11.12
CA LEU A 196 3.32 -2.45 -11.58
C LEU A 196 4.85 -2.48 -11.66
N GLY A 197 5.34 -3.11 -12.73
CA GLY A 197 6.75 -3.35 -13.00
C GLY A 197 6.97 -4.70 -13.67
N ARG A 198 7.96 -5.48 -13.22
CA ARG A 198 8.29 -6.76 -13.86
C ARG A 198 7.34 -7.90 -13.51
N GLY A 199 6.50 -7.78 -12.49
CA GLY A 199 5.64 -8.86 -12.01
C GLY A 199 6.34 -9.74 -10.97
N HIS A 200 6.01 -9.54 -9.70
CA HIS A 200 6.50 -10.33 -8.57
C HIS A 200 5.33 -10.90 -7.77
N VAL A 201 5.50 -12.12 -7.26
CA VAL A 201 4.48 -12.83 -6.50
C VAL A 201 5.12 -13.45 -5.28
N LEU A 202 4.54 -13.21 -4.11
CA LEU A 202 4.93 -13.82 -2.86
C LEU A 202 3.77 -14.62 -2.28
N VAL A 203 4.08 -15.76 -1.68
CA VAL A 203 3.16 -16.55 -0.89
C VAL A 203 3.73 -16.63 0.52
N ASN A 204 3.03 -16.08 1.50
CA ASN A 204 3.50 -15.93 2.88
C ASN A 204 4.92 -15.30 2.95
N GLY A 205 5.14 -14.22 2.19
CA GLY A 205 6.44 -13.54 2.09
C GLY A 205 7.51 -14.29 1.29
N GLN A 206 7.25 -15.50 0.78
CA GLN A 206 8.20 -16.25 -0.05
C GLN A 206 7.94 -16.03 -1.54
N GLN A 207 8.92 -15.53 -2.27
CA GLN A 207 8.78 -15.27 -3.71
C GLN A 207 8.64 -16.57 -4.53
N ILE A 208 7.71 -16.56 -5.51
CA ILE A 208 7.66 -17.55 -6.59
C ILE A 208 8.63 -17.13 -7.69
N SER A 209 9.83 -17.72 -7.68
CA SER A 209 10.90 -17.43 -8.66
C SER A 209 10.86 -18.34 -9.90
N ASN A 210 10.32 -19.55 -9.80
CA ASN A 210 10.19 -20.50 -10.89
C ASN A 210 8.70 -20.79 -11.19
N TRP A 211 8.31 -20.65 -12.46
CA TRP A 211 6.94 -20.82 -12.95
C TRP A 211 6.76 -21.99 -13.93
N ASP A 212 7.82 -22.77 -14.22
CA ASP A 212 7.83 -23.79 -15.29
C ASP A 212 7.41 -23.28 -16.67
N GLY A 213 7.91 -22.09 -16.99
CA GLY A 213 7.69 -21.41 -18.27
C GLY A 213 6.86 -20.14 -18.14
N ALA A 214 6.74 -19.43 -19.26
CA ALA A 214 6.02 -18.16 -19.33
C ALA A 214 4.49 -18.34 -19.21
N LEU A 215 3.92 -19.44 -19.71
CA LEU A 215 2.47 -19.65 -19.75
C LEU A 215 1.82 -19.69 -18.35
N PRO A 216 2.28 -20.49 -17.37
CA PRO A 216 1.70 -20.46 -16.02
C PRO A 216 1.82 -19.08 -15.36
N ARG A 217 2.94 -18.40 -15.53
CA ARG A 217 3.16 -17.04 -15.02
C ARG A 217 2.18 -16.04 -15.61
N ASN A 218 2.04 -16.02 -16.93
CA ASN A 218 1.18 -15.06 -17.62
C ASN A 218 -0.30 -15.34 -17.32
N LEU A 219 -0.71 -16.61 -17.24
CA LEU A 219 -2.07 -17.00 -16.88
C LEU A 219 -2.39 -16.66 -15.42
N PHE A 220 -1.42 -16.78 -14.50
CA PHE A 220 -1.56 -16.31 -13.13
C PHE A 220 -1.90 -14.81 -13.08
N PHE A 221 -1.09 -13.97 -13.75
CA PHE A 221 -1.35 -12.52 -13.75
C PHE A 221 -2.65 -12.17 -14.44
N PHE A 222 -3.03 -12.90 -15.49
CA PHE A 222 -4.32 -12.72 -16.14
C PHE A 222 -5.49 -12.94 -15.16
N PHE A 223 -5.46 -14.01 -14.35
CA PHE A 223 -6.48 -14.25 -13.32
C PHE A 223 -6.47 -13.23 -12.18
N MET A 224 -5.30 -12.67 -11.84
CA MET A 224 -5.22 -11.61 -10.84
C MET A 224 -5.85 -10.31 -11.33
N ASP A 225 -5.68 -9.99 -12.62
CA ASP A 225 -6.20 -8.77 -13.23
C ASP A 225 -7.66 -8.90 -13.72
N HIS A 226 -8.13 -10.13 -13.93
CA HIS A 226 -9.49 -10.44 -14.38
C HIS A 226 -10.21 -11.29 -13.31
N PRO A 227 -10.79 -10.66 -12.26
CA PRO A 227 -11.45 -11.38 -11.17
C PRO A 227 -12.73 -12.11 -11.59
N LEU A 228 -13.22 -11.88 -12.80
CA LEU A 228 -14.33 -12.60 -13.40
C LEU A 228 -14.02 -12.84 -14.87
N VAL A 229 -13.88 -14.10 -15.27
CA VAL A 229 -13.52 -14.42 -16.67
C VAL A 229 -14.04 -15.77 -17.13
N THR A 230 -14.45 -15.87 -18.39
CA THR A 230 -14.95 -17.09 -19.02
C THR A 230 -13.82 -17.92 -19.63
N ARG A 231 -14.11 -19.19 -19.99
CA ARG A 231 -13.17 -20.04 -20.74
C ARG A 231 -12.82 -19.45 -22.10
N ASP A 232 -13.81 -18.92 -22.81
CA ASP A 232 -13.62 -18.41 -24.16
C ASP A 232 -12.72 -17.17 -24.17
N GLU A 233 -12.84 -16.29 -23.17
CA GLU A 233 -11.95 -15.15 -23.01
C GLU A 233 -10.51 -15.58 -22.71
N ILE A 234 -10.32 -16.57 -21.83
CA ILE A 234 -8.99 -17.14 -21.55
C ILE A 234 -8.41 -17.76 -22.84
N PHE A 235 -9.18 -18.56 -23.55
CA PHE A 235 -8.71 -19.26 -24.75
C PHE A 235 -8.37 -18.27 -25.86
N LYS A 236 -9.20 -17.25 -26.08
CA LYS A 236 -8.90 -16.17 -27.02
C LYS A 236 -7.63 -15.39 -26.66
N ALA A 237 -7.36 -15.21 -25.37
CA ALA A 237 -6.18 -14.47 -24.91
C ALA A 237 -4.87 -15.28 -24.99
N PHE A 238 -4.91 -16.60 -24.79
CA PHE A 238 -3.71 -17.45 -24.68
C PHE A 238 -3.52 -18.42 -25.84
N TRP A 239 -4.59 -18.92 -26.43
CA TRP A 239 -4.59 -19.98 -27.46
C TRP A 239 -5.63 -19.73 -28.55
N PRO A 240 -5.61 -18.56 -29.24
CA PRO A 240 -6.63 -18.22 -30.23
C PRO A 240 -6.69 -19.18 -31.42
N GLU A 241 -5.58 -19.86 -31.72
CA GLU A 241 -5.44 -20.78 -32.86
C GLU A 241 -5.85 -22.23 -32.53
N LEU A 242 -6.05 -22.57 -31.25
CA LEU A 242 -6.39 -23.94 -30.84
C LEU A 242 -7.91 -24.16 -30.86
N ASN A 243 -8.33 -25.38 -31.19
CA ASN A 243 -9.72 -25.76 -30.98
C ASN A 243 -10.04 -25.88 -29.47
N THR A 244 -11.33 -25.85 -29.12
CA THR A 244 -11.80 -25.85 -27.74
C THR A 244 -11.25 -27.03 -26.91
N LYS A 245 -11.13 -28.22 -27.52
CA LYS A 245 -10.66 -29.43 -26.81
C LYS A 245 -9.17 -29.33 -26.47
N GLU A 246 -8.36 -28.90 -27.43
CA GLU A 246 -6.93 -28.68 -27.23
C GLU A 246 -6.65 -27.57 -26.22
N ALA A 247 -7.31 -26.41 -26.38
CA ALA A 247 -7.21 -25.29 -25.46
C ALA A 247 -7.58 -25.69 -24.02
N THR A 248 -8.66 -26.48 -23.85
CA THR A 248 -9.08 -27.00 -22.54
C THR A 248 -8.00 -27.86 -21.88
N ASN A 249 -7.37 -28.77 -22.65
CA ASN A 249 -6.31 -29.62 -22.11
C ASN A 249 -5.09 -28.80 -21.65
N VAL A 250 -4.60 -27.89 -22.50
CA VAL A 250 -3.44 -27.05 -22.17
C VAL A 250 -3.76 -26.10 -21.01
N PHE A 251 -4.98 -25.58 -20.96
CA PHE A 251 -5.47 -24.74 -19.88
C PHE A 251 -5.42 -25.44 -18.52
N HIS A 252 -5.97 -26.65 -18.41
CA HIS A 252 -5.99 -27.37 -17.13
C HIS A 252 -4.59 -27.75 -16.66
N VAL A 253 -3.70 -28.14 -17.57
CA VAL A 253 -2.28 -28.39 -17.25
C VAL A 253 -1.61 -27.10 -16.73
N THR A 254 -1.87 -25.97 -17.39
CA THR A 254 -1.29 -24.66 -16.99
C THR A 254 -1.84 -24.20 -15.63
N LYS A 255 -3.16 -24.30 -15.39
CA LYS A 255 -3.79 -23.98 -14.09
C LYS A 255 -3.27 -24.86 -12.97
N ARG A 256 -3.03 -26.14 -13.24
CA ARG A 256 -2.44 -27.08 -12.27
C ARG A 256 -1.04 -26.63 -11.86
N LYS A 257 -0.17 -26.26 -12.83
CA LYS A 257 1.17 -25.74 -12.52
C LYS A 257 1.12 -24.50 -11.61
N ILE A 258 0.20 -23.56 -11.86
CA ILE A 258 0.01 -22.40 -10.97
C ILE A 258 -0.27 -22.83 -9.54
N THR A 259 -1.20 -23.77 -9.38
CA THR A 259 -1.60 -24.31 -8.07
C THR A 259 -0.44 -25.00 -7.35
N GLU A 260 0.37 -25.77 -8.08
CA GLU A 260 1.59 -26.40 -7.56
C GLU A 260 2.60 -25.34 -7.08
N ARG A 261 2.81 -24.27 -7.86
CA ARG A 261 3.73 -23.18 -7.49
C ARG A 261 3.32 -22.41 -6.25
N ILE A 262 2.02 -22.21 -6.04
CA ILE A 262 1.50 -21.63 -4.79
C ILE A 262 1.67 -22.63 -3.64
N SER A 263 1.24 -23.87 -3.84
CA SER A 263 1.24 -24.89 -2.77
C SER A 263 2.64 -25.25 -2.28
N MET A 264 3.66 -25.16 -3.14
CA MET A 264 5.08 -25.34 -2.75
C MET A 264 5.59 -24.28 -1.76
N LYS A 265 4.88 -23.17 -1.60
CA LYS A 265 5.23 -22.07 -0.69
C LYS A 265 4.39 -22.07 0.60
N VAL A 266 3.60 -23.12 0.81
CA VAL A 266 2.78 -23.30 2.01
C VAL A 266 3.26 -24.54 2.74
N GLU A 267 3.50 -24.42 4.05
CA GLU A 267 3.99 -25.54 4.88
C GLU A 267 2.93 -26.63 5.06
N GLU A 268 1.68 -26.23 5.23
CA GLU A 268 0.55 -27.14 5.34
C GLU A 268 0.26 -27.80 3.99
N LYS A 269 0.09 -29.13 4.00
CA LYS A 269 -0.29 -29.87 2.80
C LYS A 269 -1.73 -29.56 2.45
N GLY A 270 -1.92 -28.85 1.34
CA GLY A 270 -3.24 -28.49 0.84
C GLY A 270 -3.24 -28.22 -0.66
N ASN A 271 -4.43 -28.11 -1.22
CA ASN A 271 -4.63 -27.67 -2.60
C ASN A 271 -5.09 -26.21 -2.61
N TYR A 272 -4.15 -25.29 -2.80
CA TYR A 272 -4.38 -23.85 -2.81
C TYR A 272 -4.58 -23.34 -4.23
N GLU A 273 -5.76 -23.63 -4.79
CA GLU A 273 -6.11 -23.17 -6.14
C GLU A 273 -6.29 -21.64 -6.15
N LEU A 274 -5.76 -21.00 -7.20
CA LEU A 274 -5.93 -19.57 -7.42
C LEU A 274 -7.37 -19.19 -7.77
N THR A 275 -8.06 -20.05 -8.53
CA THR A 275 -9.41 -19.79 -9.03
C THR A 275 -10.35 -20.95 -8.76
N GLN A 276 -11.63 -20.61 -8.54
CA GLN A 276 -12.76 -21.53 -8.49
C GLN A 276 -13.64 -21.34 -9.73
N TYR A 277 -14.37 -22.37 -10.13
CA TYR A 277 -15.24 -22.33 -11.30
C TYR A 277 -16.70 -22.39 -10.86
N ASN A 278 -17.47 -21.36 -11.21
CA ASN A 278 -18.91 -21.28 -10.89
C ASN A 278 -19.68 -20.61 -12.03
N ALA A 279 -20.84 -21.15 -12.38
CA ALA A 279 -21.79 -20.59 -13.35
C ALA A 279 -21.17 -20.17 -14.71
N GLY A 280 -20.14 -20.89 -15.19
CA GLY A 280 -19.46 -20.57 -16.46
C GLY A 280 -18.19 -19.72 -16.32
N PHE A 281 -17.91 -19.19 -15.13
CA PHE A 281 -16.82 -18.25 -14.86
C PHE A 281 -15.75 -18.84 -13.97
N TYR A 282 -14.51 -18.40 -14.19
CA TYR A 282 -13.43 -18.48 -13.20
C TYR A 282 -13.45 -17.23 -12.34
N LEU A 283 -13.44 -17.46 -11.04
CA LEU A 283 -13.47 -16.45 -9.98
C LEU A 283 -12.29 -16.67 -9.02
N PRO A 284 -11.83 -15.66 -8.29
CA PRO A 284 -10.93 -15.82 -7.16
C PRO A 284 -11.44 -16.90 -6.20
N SER A 285 -10.59 -17.87 -5.92
CA SER A 285 -10.82 -18.93 -4.93
C SER A 285 -10.75 -18.37 -3.51
N ASP A 286 -11.58 -18.84 -2.60
CA ASP A 286 -11.52 -18.47 -1.18
C ASP A 286 -10.49 -19.28 -0.38
N LYS A 287 -9.64 -20.07 -1.03
CA LYS A 287 -8.56 -20.81 -0.35
C LYS A 287 -7.32 -19.97 -0.04
N ILE A 288 -7.26 -18.74 -0.55
CA ILE A 288 -6.09 -17.86 -0.49
C ILE A 288 -6.58 -16.43 -0.26
N VAL A 289 -5.88 -15.69 0.59
CA VAL A 289 -6.08 -14.24 0.77
C VAL A 289 -5.16 -13.50 -0.21
N ARG A 290 -5.65 -12.46 -0.88
CA ARG A 290 -4.92 -11.80 -1.97
C ARG A 290 -4.72 -10.32 -1.70
N HIS A 291 -3.52 -9.86 -1.98
CA HIS A 291 -3.17 -8.45 -2.15
C HIS A 291 -2.71 -8.24 -3.59
N TYR A 292 -3.19 -7.17 -4.23
CA TYR A 292 -2.87 -6.86 -5.62
C TYR A 292 -2.62 -5.36 -5.80
N ASP A 293 -1.39 -4.97 -6.11
CA ASP A 293 -0.97 -3.57 -6.19
C ASP A 293 -1.71 -2.74 -7.25
N VAL A 294 -2.11 -3.35 -8.37
CA VAL A 294 -2.91 -2.68 -9.40
C VAL A 294 -4.31 -2.38 -8.89
N ALA A 295 -4.93 -3.27 -8.12
CA ALA A 295 -6.25 -3.01 -7.53
C ALA A 295 -6.19 -1.85 -6.54
N ASP A 296 -5.16 -1.80 -5.69
CA ASP A 296 -4.92 -0.67 -4.78
C ASP A 296 -4.71 0.64 -5.54
N PHE A 297 -3.98 0.60 -6.65
CA PHE A 297 -3.74 1.76 -7.51
C PHE A 297 -5.05 2.27 -8.13
N GLN A 298 -5.87 1.36 -8.66
CA GLN A 298 -7.16 1.71 -9.24
C GLN A 298 -8.13 2.29 -8.20
N ASP A 299 -8.25 1.66 -7.03
CA ASP A 299 -9.08 2.16 -5.92
C ASP A 299 -8.62 3.56 -5.49
N ALA A 300 -7.31 3.81 -5.41
CA ALA A 300 -6.79 5.15 -5.10
C ALA A 300 -7.18 6.18 -6.17
N VAL A 301 -7.10 5.85 -7.47
CA VAL A 301 -7.55 6.75 -8.54
C VAL A 301 -9.06 7.01 -8.45
N GLU A 302 -9.87 5.97 -8.29
CA GLU A 302 -11.33 6.06 -8.23
C GLU A 302 -11.82 6.85 -7.00
N ARG A 303 -11.20 6.63 -5.84
CA ARG A 303 -11.48 7.41 -4.62
C ARG A 303 -11.05 8.86 -4.74
N SER A 304 -9.98 9.16 -5.47
CA SER A 304 -9.59 10.56 -5.69
C SER A 304 -10.66 11.36 -6.45
N ILE A 305 -11.44 10.70 -7.31
CA ILE A 305 -12.52 11.31 -8.09
C ILE A 305 -13.78 11.55 -7.23
N SER A 306 -14.04 10.64 -6.29
CA SER A 306 -15.25 10.66 -5.43
C SER A 306 -15.01 11.24 -4.03
N ALA A 307 -13.79 11.66 -3.72
CA ALA A 307 -13.40 12.19 -2.42
C ALA A 307 -14.12 13.50 -2.05
N ASP A 308 -14.47 13.64 -0.76
CA ASP A 308 -15.14 14.81 -0.23
C ASP A 308 -14.10 15.86 0.20
N GLY A 309 -13.66 16.64 -0.79
CA GLY A 309 -12.83 17.82 -0.59
C GLY A 309 -11.34 17.59 -0.80
N GLN A 310 -10.61 18.71 -0.88
CA GLN A 310 -9.27 18.76 -1.45
C GLN A 310 -8.22 17.91 -0.71
N LYS A 311 -8.31 17.78 0.62
CA LYS A 311 -7.34 17.00 1.41
C LYS A 311 -7.45 15.50 1.14
N GLU A 312 -8.66 14.99 1.04
CA GLU A 312 -8.90 13.57 0.77
C GLU A 312 -8.55 13.24 -0.69
N THR A 313 -8.94 14.10 -1.64
CA THR A 313 -8.48 14.00 -3.03
C THR A 313 -6.95 13.92 -3.11
N GLU A 314 -6.23 14.84 -2.45
CA GLU A 314 -4.76 14.85 -2.45
C GLU A 314 -4.18 13.56 -1.86
N HIS A 315 -4.74 13.05 -0.76
CA HIS A 315 -4.30 11.81 -0.14
C HIS A 315 -4.34 10.63 -1.11
N TYR A 316 -5.47 10.44 -1.80
CA TYR A 316 -5.64 9.35 -2.75
C TYR A 316 -4.80 9.52 -4.02
N LEU A 317 -4.64 10.77 -4.50
CA LEU A 317 -3.77 11.05 -5.64
C LEU A 317 -2.29 10.71 -5.34
N ILE A 318 -1.79 11.09 -4.16
CA ILE A 318 -0.43 10.74 -3.71
C ILE A 318 -0.29 9.21 -3.66
N ARG A 319 -1.27 8.51 -3.05
CA ARG A 319 -1.26 7.06 -2.96
C ARG A 319 -1.19 6.39 -4.34
N ALA A 320 -1.98 6.85 -5.31
CA ALA A 320 -1.96 6.35 -6.68
C ALA A 320 -0.59 6.57 -7.35
N ILE A 321 0.01 7.75 -7.17
CA ILE A 321 1.33 8.08 -7.74
C ILE A 321 2.44 7.21 -7.13
N ASP A 322 2.40 6.94 -5.83
CA ASP A 322 3.41 6.13 -5.13
C ASP A 322 3.32 4.63 -5.46
N LEU A 323 2.11 4.14 -5.77
CA LEU A 323 1.87 2.76 -6.18
C LEU A 323 2.37 2.50 -7.61
N TYR A 324 2.19 3.46 -8.52
CA TYR A 324 2.62 3.34 -9.92
C TYR A 324 4.13 3.59 -10.07
N LYS A 325 4.93 2.55 -9.78
CA LYS A 325 6.40 2.62 -9.83
C LYS A 325 7.00 2.36 -11.20
N ALA A 326 6.33 1.53 -12.00
CA ALA A 326 6.78 1.11 -13.32
C ALA A 326 5.60 0.57 -14.16
N PRO A 327 5.74 0.52 -15.49
CA PRO A 327 4.68 0.01 -16.36
C PRO A 327 4.26 -1.41 -16.02
N PHE A 328 2.95 -1.67 -16.10
CA PHE A 328 2.34 -2.97 -15.84
C PHE A 328 2.99 -4.09 -16.65
N LEU A 329 3.49 -5.11 -15.95
CA LEU A 329 4.11 -6.32 -16.50
C LEU A 329 5.04 -6.03 -17.69
N GLN A 330 5.97 -5.10 -17.52
CA GLN A 330 6.78 -4.49 -18.60
C GLN A 330 7.59 -5.49 -19.45
N SER A 331 7.72 -6.75 -19.02
CA SER A 331 8.44 -7.80 -19.75
C SER A 331 7.51 -8.76 -20.52
N ILE A 332 6.19 -8.48 -20.56
CA ILE A 332 5.19 -9.33 -21.23
C ILE A 332 4.49 -8.50 -22.31
N ASP A 333 4.56 -8.96 -23.56
CA ASP A 333 3.96 -8.26 -24.72
C ASP A 333 2.75 -9.01 -25.31
N MET A 334 1.98 -9.68 -24.44
CA MET A 334 0.69 -10.24 -24.84
C MET A 334 -0.33 -9.11 -25.06
N GLY A 335 -1.20 -9.25 -26.05
CA GLY A 335 -2.13 -8.18 -26.43
C GLY A 335 -3.03 -7.68 -25.29
N TRP A 336 -3.43 -8.55 -24.35
CA TRP A 336 -4.19 -8.12 -23.16
C TRP A 336 -3.33 -7.30 -22.19
N VAL A 337 -2.04 -7.63 -22.02
CA VAL A 337 -1.11 -6.89 -21.16
C VAL A 337 -0.82 -5.51 -21.73
N VAL A 338 -0.61 -5.41 -23.05
CA VAL A 338 -0.34 -4.11 -23.71
C VAL A 338 -1.52 -3.17 -23.53
N ARG A 339 -2.75 -3.63 -23.82
CA ARG A 339 -3.96 -2.84 -23.59
C ARG A 339 -4.10 -2.41 -22.13
N ARG A 340 -3.92 -3.35 -21.20
CA ARG A 340 -4.02 -3.07 -19.77
C ARG A 340 -2.96 -2.07 -19.29
N ARG A 341 -1.74 -2.17 -19.79
CA ARG A 341 -0.64 -1.24 -19.51
C ARG A 341 -0.98 0.17 -20.00
N ASP A 342 -1.62 0.30 -21.16
CA ASP A 342 -2.09 1.58 -21.68
C ASP A 342 -3.21 2.20 -20.83
N GLU A 343 -4.18 1.39 -20.39
CA GLU A 343 -5.23 1.83 -19.47
C GLU A 343 -4.65 2.38 -18.16
N LEU A 344 -3.77 1.60 -17.51
CA LEU A 344 -3.16 1.97 -16.23
C LEU A 344 -2.24 3.20 -16.37
N ARG A 345 -1.53 3.32 -17.49
CA ARG A 345 -0.76 4.52 -17.85
C ARG A 345 -1.65 5.76 -17.92
N GLY A 346 -2.82 5.64 -18.55
CA GLY A 346 -3.82 6.71 -18.62
C GLY A 346 -4.33 7.13 -17.23
N MET A 347 -4.64 6.16 -16.36
CA MET A 347 -5.04 6.43 -14.98
C MET A 347 -3.93 7.12 -14.17
N TYR A 348 -2.68 6.71 -14.34
CA TYR A 348 -1.54 7.33 -13.66
C TYR A 348 -1.36 8.79 -14.11
N ALA A 349 -1.49 9.05 -15.41
CA ALA A 349 -1.50 10.41 -15.93
C ALA A 349 -2.64 11.25 -15.34
N GLN A 350 -3.84 10.69 -15.18
CA GLN A 350 -4.96 11.39 -14.53
C GLN A 350 -4.63 11.76 -13.08
N ALA A 351 -3.99 10.87 -12.32
CA ALA A 351 -3.55 11.16 -10.96
C ALA A 351 -2.52 12.32 -10.92
N LEU A 352 -1.55 12.32 -11.85
CA LEU A 352 -0.59 13.42 -11.99
C LEU A 352 -1.26 14.74 -12.34
N ILE A 353 -2.19 14.74 -13.30
CA ILE A 353 -2.97 15.93 -13.69
C ILE A 353 -3.79 16.45 -12.49
N GLY A 354 -4.41 15.55 -11.73
CA GLY A 354 -5.12 15.88 -10.49
C GLY A 354 -4.22 16.61 -9.50
N MET A 355 -3.02 16.08 -9.23
CA MET A 355 -2.05 16.76 -8.36
C MET A 355 -1.60 18.10 -8.91
N GLY A 356 -1.39 18.22 -10.22
CA GLY A 356 -1.09 19.49 -10.87
C GLY A 356 -2.17 20.54 -10.59
N ARG A 357 -3.44 20.16 -10.69
CA ARG A 357 -4.59 21.04 -10.37
C ARG A 357 -4.65 21.41 -8.89
N VAL A 358 -4.35 20.48 -7.98
CA VAL A 358 -4.27 20.76 -6.53
C VAL A 358 -3.22 21.83 -6.24
N TRP A 359 -2.03 21.76 -6.86
CA TRP A 359 -0.98 22.77 -6.69
C TRP A 359 -1.29 24.10 -7.35
N LEU A 360 -1.95 24.10 -8.53
CA LEU A 360 -2.47 25.33 -9.14
C LEU A 360 -3.48 26.04 -8.23
N ALA A 361 -4.40 25.30 -7.61
CA ALA A 361 -5.37 25.86 -6.67
C ALA A 361 -4.71 26.48 -5.42
N ARG A 362 -3.45 26.11 -5.13
CA ARG A 362 -2.62 26.68 -4.06
C ARG A 362 -1.70 27.80 -4.56
N SER A 363 -1.83 28.20 -5.82
CA SER A 363 -0.98 29.19 -6.48
C SER A 363 0.51 28.80 -6.54
N ASP A 364 0.84 27.51 -6.41
CA ASP A 364 2.21 27.00 -6.58
C ASP A 364 2.40 26.47 -8.01
N ALA A 365 2.66 27.42 -8.92
CA ALA A 365 2.81 27.14 -10.35
C ALA A 365 4.01 26.22 -10.65
N HIS A 366 5.11 26.33 -9.89
CA HIS A 366 6.30 25.51 -10.09
C HIS A 366 6.05 24.04 -9.78
N ARG A 367 5.39 23.72 -8.66
CA ARG A 367 5.05 22.32 -8.35
C ARG A 367 4.04 21.77 -9.34
N ALA A 368 3.03 22.56 -9.69
CA ALA A 368 2.04 22.17 -10.69
C ALA A 368 2.68 21.80 -12.04
N LEU A 369 3.62 22.62 -12.52
CA LEU A 369 4.37 22.39 -13.75
C LEU A 369 5.08 21.03 -13.73
N GLY A 370 5.73 20.68 -12.62
CA GLY A 370 6.40 19.39 -12.45
C GLY A 370 5.46 18.19 -12.63
N PHE A 371 4.23 18.27 -12.12
CA PHE A 371 3.22 17.22 -12.28
C PHE A 371 2.69 17.14 -13.71
N PHE A 372 2.38 18.27 -14.35
CA PHE A 372 1.90 18.26 -15.74
C PHE A 372 2.96 17.79 -16.73
N LEU A 373 4.23 18.15 -16.53
CA LEU A 373 5.32 17.64 -17.36
C LEU A 373 5.51 16.13 -17.21
N ARG A 374 5.34 15.58 -16.01
CA ARG A 374 5.32 14.13 -15.80
C ARG A 374 4.13 13.50 -16.50
N ALA A 375 2.94 14.08 -16.41
CA ALA A 375 1.75 13.59 -17.10
C ALA A 375 1.96 13.54 -18.63
N LEU A 376 2.56 14.56 -19.23
CA LEU A 376 2.86 14.60 -20.67
C LEU A 376 3.89 13.56 -21.13
N LYS A 377 4.70 12.98 -20.24
CA LYS A 377 5.54 11.83 -20.60
C LYS A 377 4.70 10.58 -20.80
N GLU A 378 3.63 10.43 -20.03
CA GLU A 378 2.73 9.28 -20.07
C GLU A 378 1.68 9.42 -21.17
N VAL A 379 1.08 10.60 -21.31
CA VAL A 379 0.02 10.91 -22.29
C VAL A 379 0.39 12.12 -23.14
N PRO A 380 1.42 12.01 -24.00
CA PRO A 380 1.92 13.14 -24.79
C PRO A 380 0.86 13.76 -25.71
N GLU A 381 -0.17 13.00 -26.08
CA GLU A 381 -1.31 13.42 -26.90
C GLU A 381 -2.33 14.32 -26.19
N ARG A 382 -2.24 14.47 -24.85
CA ARG A 382 -3.23 15.24 -24.07
C ARG A 382 -3.02 16.74 -24.18
N GLU A 383 -3.66 17.31 -25.20
CA GLU A 383 -3.56 18.73 -25.56
C GLU A 383 -3.99 19.70 -24.43
N ASP A 384 -4.97 19.33 -23.60
CA ASP A 384 -5.39 20.12 -22.44
C ASP A 384 -4.29 20.27 -21.38
N VAL A 385 -3.43 19.27 -21.25
CA VAL A 385 -2.27 19.31 -20.34
C VAL A 385 -1.16 20.19 -20.92
N HIS A 386 -0.94 20.14 -22.24
CA HIS A 386 -0.02 21.08 -22.91
C HIS A 386 -0.46 22.53 -22.71
N ARG A 387 -1.76 22.83 -22.83
CA ARG A 387 -2.28 24.18 -22.53
C ARG A 387 -2.06 24.58 -21.07
N SER A 388 -2.23 23.66 -20.13
CA SER A 388 -1.94 23.94 -18.71
C SER A 388 -0.47 24.29 -18.48
N VAL A 389 0.46 23.59 -19.15
CA VAL A 389 1.90 23.89 -19.11
C VAL A 389 2.21 25.25 -19.74
N MET A 390 1.64 25.55 -20.92
CA MET A 390 1.81 26.84 -21.59
C MET A 390 1.29 28.00 -20.73
N ALA A 391 0.12 27.85 -20.13
CA ALA A 391 -0.46 28.86 -19.25
C ALA A 391 0.43 29.12 -18.01
N ILE A 392 1.02 28.08 -17.43
CA ILE A 392 1.98 28.24 -16.32
C ILE A 392 3.24 28.98 -16.80
N TYR A 393 3.79 28.65 -17.96
CA TYR A 393 4.95 29.36 -18.49
C TYR A 393 4.66 30.84 -18.74
N ILE A 394 3.48 31.19 -19.25
CA ILE A 394 3.03 32.58 -19.39
C ILE A 394 2.95 33.26 -18.02
N GLN A 395 2.36 32.61 -17.01
CA GLN A 395 2.28 33.14 -15.64
C GLN A 395 3.66 33.43 -15.04
N LEU A 396 4.66 32.63 -15.40
CA LEU A 396 6.05 32.78 -14.95
C LEU A 396 6.89 33.69 -15.88
N GLU A 397 6.27 34.34 -16.87
CA GLU A 397 6.93 35.18 -17.88
C GLU A 397 7.98 34.44 -18.73
N MET A 398 7.86 33.11 -18.82
CA MET A 398 8.74 32.22 -19.59
C MET A 398 8.20 32.00 -21.01
N TYR A 399 8.02 33.08 -21.78
CA TYR A 399 7.35 33.04 -23.09
C TYR A 399 8.02 32.12 -24.12
N ASP A 400 9.36 32.09 -24.15
CA ASP A 400 10.09 31.19 -25.06
C ASP A 400 9.81 29.71 -24.77
N ASP A 401 9.65 29.33 -23.50
CA ASP A 401 9.34 27.95 -23.13
C ASP A 401 7.87 27.60 -23.40
N ALA A 402 6.96 28.57 -23.27
CA ALA A 402 5.57 28.43 -23.71
C ALA A 402 5.48 28.17 -25.23
N ARG A 403 6.22 28.95 -26.05
CA ARG A 403 6.32 28.75 -27.51
C ARG A 403 6.89 27.37 -27.86
N LYS A 404 8.01 26.98 -27.23
CA LYS A 404 8.60 25.64 -27.45
C LYS A 404 7.62 24.53 -27.12
N GLN A 405 6.81 24.69 -26.06
CA GLN A 405 5.80 23.72 -25.69
C GLN A 405 4.69 23.60 -26.75
N TYR A 406 4.22 24.73 -27.31
CA TYR A 406 3.25 24.71 -28.42
C TYR A 406 3.79 23.97 -29.64
N HIS A 407 5.02 24.27 -30.08
CA HIS A 407 5.60 23.57 -31.23
C HIS A 407 5.82 22.07 -30.97
N ARG A 408 6.14 21.70 -29.72
CA ARG A 408 6.21 20.28 -29.33
C ARG A 408 4.85 19.59 -29.44
N LEU A 409 3.77 20.25 -29.00
CA LEU A 409 2.41 19.77 -29.17
C LEU A 409 2.07 19.60 -30.65
N GLU A 410 2.31 20.64 -31.46
CA GLU A 410 2.03 20.65 -32.90
C GLU A 410 2.74 19.52 -33.63
N GLN A 411 4.04 19.35 -33.38
CA GLN A 411 4.84 18.27 -33.96
C GLN A 411 4.27 16.90 -33.57
N MET A 412 3.98 16.69 -32.28
CA MET A 412 3.47 15.41 -31.79
C MET A 412 2.09 15.07 -32.39
N LEU A 413 1.16 16.03 -32.48
CA LEU A 413 -0.16 15.82 -33.07
C LEU A 413 -0.06 15.50 -34.57
N LYS A 414 0.81 16.21 -35.28
CA LYS A 414 1.06 15.98 -36.70
C LYS A 414 1.66 14.60 -36.99
N GLU A 415 2.64 14.18 -36.19
CA GLU A 415 3.35 12.92 -36.38
C GLU A 415 2.51 11.70 -35.96
N LYS A 416 1.83 11.78 -34.81
CA LYS A 416 1.12 10.62 -34.24
C LYS A 416 -0.33 10.50 -34.67
N LEU A 417 -1.01 11.63 -34.85
CA LEU A 417 -2.46 11.68 -35.06
C LEU A 417 -2.86 12.31 -36.40
N HIS A 418 -1.91 12.92 -37.12
CA HIS A 418 -2.14 13.59 -38.41
C HIS A 418 -3.22 14.69 -38.35
N ILE A 419 -3.31 15.38 -37.22
CA ILE A 419 -4.23 16.50 -36.99
C ILE A 419 -3.47 17.77 -36.55
N PRO A 420 -4.01 18.97 -36.83
CA PRO A 420 -3.47 20.21 -36.27
C PRO A 420 -3.89 20.41 -34.80
N PRO A 421 -3.22 21.31 -34.04
CA PRO A 421 -3.70 21.76 -32.75
C PRO A 421 -5.13 22.32 -32.80
N SER A 422 -5.86 22.15 -31.70
CA SER A 422 -7.19 22.72 -31.48
C SER A 422 -7.19 24.25 -31.57
N ARG A 423 -8.38 24.83 -31.73
CA ARG A 423 -8.54 26.30 -31.77
C ARG A 423 -8.05 26.92 -30.46
N GLU A 424 -8.39 26.34 -29.32
CA GLU A 424 -8.03 26.82 -27.99
C GLU A 424 -6.51 26.87 -27.79
N SER A 425 -5.76 25.91 -28.35
CA SER A 425 -4.29 25.93 -28.28
C SER A 425 -3.67 26.96 -29.22
N ARG A 426 -4.28 27.21 -30.38
CA ARG A 426 -3.83 28.26 -31.32
C ARG A 426 -4.07 29.65 -30.76
N GLU A 427 -5.24 29.89 -30.16
CA GLU A 427 -5.55 31.15 -29.48
C GLU A 427 -4.55 31.42 -28.34
N LEU A 428 -4.21 30.40 -27.55
CA LEU A 428 -3.17 30.52 -26.51
C LEU A 428 -1.79 30.82 -27.09
N PHE A 429 -1.47 30.26 -28.26
CA PHE A 429 -0.21 30.54 -28.96
C PHE A 429 -0.14 31.99 -29.46
N GLU A 430 -1.23 32.52 -30.00
CA GLU A 430 -1.31 33.93 -30.40
C GLU A 430 -1.11 34.88 -29.20
N GLU A 431 -1.64 34.54 -28.01
CA GLU A 431 -1.38 35.30 -26.79
C GLU A 431 0.12 35.31 -26.41
N ILE A 432 0.79 34.15 -26.54
CA ILE A 432 2.24 34.03 -26.27
C ILE A 432 3.05 34.95 -27.20
N GLU A 433 2.72 34.96 -28.50
CA GLU A 433 3.39 35.81 -29.49
C GLU A 433 3.21 37.31 -29.21
N GLN A 434 2.01 37.72 -28.78
CA GLN A 434 1.72 39.13 -28.44
C GLN A 434 2.49 39.60 -27.20
N LYS A 435 2.62 38.76 -26.17
CA LYS A 435 3.32 39.13 -24.92
C LYS A 435 4.84 39.23 -25.07
N GLN A 436 5.41 38.56 -26.08
CA GLN A 436 6.84 38.62 -26.34
C GLN A 436 7.26 39.82 -27.21
N ASN A 437 6.34 40.36 -28.02
CA ASN A 437 6.53 41.59 -28.80
C ASN A 437 5.56 42.69 -28.28
N PRO A 438 5.75 43.19 -27.04
CA PRO A 438 4.83 44.13 -26.40
C PRO A 438 4.75 45.51 -27.08
#